data_AF-A0A164X248-F1
#
_entry.id   AF-A0A164X248-F1
#
_cell.length_a   1.000
_cell.length_b   1.000
_cell.length_c   1.000
_cell.angle_alpha   90.00
_cell.angle_beta   90.00
_cell.angle_gamma   90.00
#
_symmetry.space_group_name_H-M   'P 1'
#
loop_
_entity.id
_entity.type
_entity.pdbx_description
1 polymer ?
#
loop_
_entity_poly.entity_id
_entity_poly.type
_entity_poly.pdbx_seq_one_letter_code
_entity_poly.pdbx_strand_id
1 'polypeptide(L)'
;MPNCVVCRTPTKKKCHGCSITPYCSRPCQKKDWMVHVVVCHRPGREITTADRLAAIVLAGHAESEDATLSDYGFVNLSCREDCVTLCHIYREVFTILDIKPSSLHRWRLEDTLYTNLLKAYEEAGTKVNLAHHAWLRQRSNIFDPATADSPAQLWSRDVISKLATHVVGMAKNSSEIVSMLMMASWPPYMKLCWDFYFIIFSGSKPTVHKPEPWIKFGFCVDDKIDAVPWEGPIQHLYAELIRRCTFEEFCKAFNTSCLVDLMDKHGLKERRLALAGAADFERILSQSPYHIPCVWGLKSLVRYPSEVQPSHLFPFGFANCRTEKDLMHLARVYATLFTEKTIPLFRIQYAAEQDRLYQLVMSIPEFSPSATEKRFLRRALRTQNKARFGSKLPPCYT
;
A
#
# COMPACT_ATOMS: atom_id res chain seq x y z
N MET A 1 0.62 -10.64 23.94
CA MET A 1 0.11 -9.26 24.13
C MET A 1 0.51 -8.41 22.93
N PRO A 2 -0.30 -7.42 22.51
CA PRO A 2 0.08 -6.51 21.44
C PRO A 2 1.34 -5.74 21.79
N ASN A 3 2.17 -5.44 20.81
CA ASN A 3 3.30 -4.54 20.98
C ASN A 3 2.91 -3.15 20.51
N CYS A 4 3.30 -2.12 21.25
CA CYS A 4 3.14 -0.73 20.85
C CYS A 4 3.73 -0.52 19.44
N VAL A 5 2.98 0.07 18.52
CA VAL A 5 3.47 0.27 17.14
C VAL A 5 4.70 1.18 17.08
N VAL A 6 4.88 2.04 18.08
CA VAL A 6 5.99 3.02 18.15
C VAL A 6 7.24 2.45 18.83
N CYS A 7 7.10 1.90 20.04
CA CYS A 7 8.25 1.51 20.87
C CYS A 7 8.36 0.00 21.11
N ARG A 8 7.47 -0.78 20.50
CA ARG A 8 7.40 -2.26 20.61
C ARG A 8 7.16 -2.81 22.02
N THR A 9 7.02 -1.98 23.05
CA THR A 9 6.67 -2.41 24.40
C THR A 9 5.31 -3.14 24.42
N PRO A 10 5.21 -4.31 25.06
CA PRO A 10 3.94 -5.02 25.23
C PRO A 10 2.89 -4.12 25.91
N THR A 11 1.68 -4.08 25.37
CA THR A 11 0.59 -3.22 25.83
C THR A 11 -0.76 -3.89 25.67
N LYS A 12 -1.70 -3.56 26.56
CA LYS A 12 -3.13 -3.85 26.40
C LYS A 12 -3.93 -2.62 25.94
N LYS A 13 -3.31 -1.43 25.96
CA LYS A 13 -3.95 -0.17 25.56
C LYS A 13 -3.94 -0.05 24.03
N LYS A 14 -5.02 0.53 23.50
CA LYS A 14 -5.21 0.75 22.07
C LYS A 14 -5.64 2.20 21.83
N CYS A 15 -5.58 2.64 20.57
CA CYS A 15 -6.08 3.93 20.14
C CYS A 15 -7.51 4.16 20.67
N HIS A 16 -7.76 5.30 21.31
CA HIS A 16 -9.07 5.61 21.85
C HIS A 16 -10.15 5.74 20.76
N GLY A 17 -9.78 6.26 19.58
CA GLY A 17 -10.70 6.45 18.46
C GLY A 17 -11.09 5.14 17.78
N CYS A 18 -10.11 4.43 17.21
CA CYS A 18 -10.38 3.22 16.43
C CYS A 18 -10.36 1.93 17.26
N SER A 19 -9.74 1.90 18.45
CA SER A 19 -9.51 0.69 19.26
C SER A 19 -8.80 -0.45 18.52
N ILE A 20 -8.12 -0.15 17.41
CA ILE A 20 -7.36 -1.10 16.58
C ILE A 20 -5.88 -1.01 16.94
N THR A 21 -5.26 0.15 16.70
CA THR A 21 -3.80 0.33 16.81
C THR A 21 -3.31 0.29 18.27
N PRO A 22 -2.37 -0.59 18.62
CA PRO A 22 -1.85 -0.71 19.99
C PRO A 22 -0.80 0.36 20.33
N TYR A 23 -0.96 0.99 21.50
CA TYR A 23 -0.01 1.96 22.06
C TYR A 23 0.24 1.66 23.53
N CYS A 24 1.48 1.77 24.03
CA CYS A 24 1.75 1.59 25.47
C CYS A 24 1.31 2.82 26.31
N SER A 25 1.22 3.98 25.67
CA SER A 25 1.03 5.27 26.35
C SER A 25 0.45 6.33 25.40
N ARG A 26 -0.13 7.40 25.97
CA ARG A 26 -0.58 8.58 25.21
C ARG A 26 0.57 9.24 24.42
N PRO A 27 1.80 9.36 24.95
CA PRO A 27 2.95 9.83 24.16
C PRO A 27 3.21 9.00 22.89
N CYS A 28 3.16 7.67 22.97
CA CYS A 28 3.31 6.82 21.78
C CYS A 28 2.16 7.05 20.78
N GLN A 29 0.92 7.14 21.25
CA GLN A 29 -0.20 7.48 20.36
C GLN A 29 0.00 8.84 19.69
N LYS A 30 0.45 9.85 20.44
CA LYS A 30 0.70 11.21 19.90
C LYS A 30 1.82 11.21 18.86
N LYS A 31 2.89 10.43 19.09
CA LYS A 31 4.01 10.28 18.15
C LYS A 31 3.59 9.66 16.82
N ASP A 32 2.72 8.65 16.88
CA ASP A 32 2.19 7.97 15.69
C ASP A 32 1.01 8.72 15.04
N TRP A 33 0.45 9.73 15.72
CA TRP A 33 -0.82 10.35 15.32
C TRP A 33 -0.77 11.02 13.94
N MET A 34 0.39 11.56 13.54
CA MET A 34 0.58 12.17 12.22
C MET A 34 0.32 11.18 11.08
N VAL A 35 0.58 9.90 11.31
CA VAL A 35 0.34 8.81 10.35
C VAL A 35 -1.00 8.14 10.61
N HIS A 36 -1.29 7.81 11.87
CA HIS A 36 -2.48 7.04 12.21
C HIS A 36 -3.79 7.77 11.92
N VAL A 37 -3.81 9.11 11.96
CA VAL A 37 -5.04 9.90 11.81
C VAL A 37 -5.79 9.58 10.51
N VAL A 38 -5.09 9.31 9.40
CA VAL A 38 -5.72 9.06 8.10
C VAL A 38 -6.37 7.68 8.00
N VAL A 39 -5.90 6.71 8.81
CA VAL A 39 -6.46 5.35 8.88
C VAL A 39 -7.29 5.13 10.16
N CYS A 40 -7.44 6.17 10.97
CA CYS A 40 -8.25 6.10 12.19
C CYS A 40 -9.72 6.20 11.82
N HIS A 41 -10.53 5.25 12.29
CA HIS A 41 -11.97 5.25 12.02
C HIS A 41 -12.74 6.38 12.73
N ARG A 42 -12.12 6.96 13.77
CA ARG A 42 -12.68 8.08 14.54
C ARG A 42 -11.54 9.04 14.85
N PRO A 43 -11.08 9.83 13.86
CA PRO A 43 -9.97 10.75 14.03
C PRO A 43 -10.33 11.93 14.94
N GLY A 44 -11.63 12.21 15.13
CA GLY A 44 -12.10 13.28 16.01
C GLY A 44 -11.93 14.68 15.42
N ARG A 45 -11.49 14.78 14.17
CA ARG A 45 -11.39 16.01 13.36
C ARG A 45 -11.41 15.65 11.88
N GLU A 46 -11.59 16.66 11.04
CA GLU A 46 -11.42 16.53 9.59
C GLU A 46 -9.96 16.17 9.23
N ILE A 47 -9.80 15.33 8.20
CA ILE A 47 -8.51 14.91 7.66
C ILE A 47 -8.17 15.85 6.50
N THR A 48 -7.09 16.60 6.64
CA THR A 48 -6.63 17.57 5.64
C THR A 48 -5.67 16.94 4.63
N THR A 49 -5.39 17.64 3.53
CA THR A 49 -4.38 17.20 2.57
C THR A 49 -2.97 17.15 3.20
N ALA A 50 -2.65 17.99 4.18
CA ALA A 50 -1.37 17.90 4.91
C ALA A 50 -1.25 16.61 5.74
N ASP A 51 -2.36 16.11 6.30
CA ASP A 51 -2.36 14.86 7.06
C ASP A 51 -2.08 13.67 6.14
N ARG A 52 -2.67 13.70 4.94
CA ARG A 52 -2.41 12.72 3.89
C ARG A 52 -0.96 12.81 3.43
N LEU A 53 -0.42 14.00 3.22
CA LEU A 53 0.99 14.19 2.89
C LEU A 53 1.92 13.60 3.96
N ALA A 54 1.66 13.87 5.24
CA ALA A 54 2.44 13.30 6.33
C ALA A 54 2.37 11.78 6.33
N ALA A 55 1.18 11.20 6.15
CA ALA A 55 1.00 9.76 6.03
C ALA A 55 1.75 9.16 4.82
N ILE A 56 1.75 9.86 3.68
CA ILE A 56 2.49 9.49 2.46
C ILE A 56 3.99 9.43 2.74
N VAL A 57 4.59 10.51 3.25
CA VAL A 57 6.07 10.63 3.36
C VAL A 57 6.66 9.92 4.59
N LEU A 58 5.85 9.69 5.63
CA LEU A 58 6.30 9.04 6.87
C LEU A 58 6.06 7.52 6.86
N ALA A 59 4.97 7.05 6.25
CA ALA A 59 4.54 5.65 6.33
C ALA A 59 4.17 5.03 4.98
N GLY A 60 4.27 5.78 3.89
CA GLY A 60 3.96 5.27 2.56
C GLY A 60 2.49 5.03 2.30
N HIS A 61 1.62 5.76 3.01
CA HIS A 61 0.19 5.68 2.76
C HIS A 61 -0.16 6.39 1.46
N ALA A 62 -0.05 5.69 0.33
CA ALA A 62 -0.18 6.24 -1.02
C ALA A 62 -1.63 6.35 -1.53
N GLU A 63 -2.63 6.55 -0.67
CA GLU A 63 -3.92 7.09 -1.12
C GLU A 63 -3.77 8.58 -1.38
N SER A 64 -3.06 8.84 -2.47
CA SER A 64 -2.83 10.16 -2.98
C SER A 64 -4.07 10.58 -3.74
N GLU A 65 -4.97 11.29 -3.06
CA GLU A 65 -5.95 12.11 -3.77
C GLU A 65 -5.20 13.20 -4.54
N ASP A 66 -5.59 13.45 -5.78
CA ASP A 66 -4.95 14.42 -6.68
C ASP A 66 -4.78 15.80 -6.02
N ALA A 67 -5.73 16.19 -5.17
CA ALA A 67 -5.67 17.41 -4.37
C ALA A 67 -4.44 17.50 -3.46
N THR A 68 -4.01 16.39 -2.84
CA THR A 68 -2.83 16.40 -1.96
C THR A 68 -1.54 16.60 -2.76
N LEU A 69 -1.41 15.97 -3.93
CA LEU A 69 -0.24 16.20 -4.79
C LEU A 69 -0.20 17.62 -5.33
N SER A 70 -1.37 18.15 -5.69
CA SER A 70 -1.50 19.52 -6.19
C SER A 70 -1.13 20.54 -5.13
N ASP A 71 -1.72 20.44 -3.94
CA ASP A 71 -1.52 21.38 -2.83
C ASP A 71 -0.06 21.52 -2.38
N TYR A 72 0.74 20.49 -2.61
CA TYR A 72 2.11 20.37 -2.09
C TYR A 72 3.15 20.24 -3.21
N GLY A 73 2.82 20.71 -4.42
CA GLY A 73 3.77 20.96 -5.51
C GLY A 73 4.26 19.74 -6.28
N PHE A 74 3.74 18.53 -5.99
CA PHE A 74 4.13 17.31 -6.71
C PHE A 74 3.68 17.31 -8.16
N VAL A 75 2.56 17.97 -8.47
CA VAL A 75 2.05 18.08 -9.85
C VAL A 75 2.91 18.97 -10.75
N ASN A 76 3.81 19.76 -10.18
CA ASN A 76 4.72 20.63 -10.91
C ASN A 76 6.13 20.03 -11.08
N LEU A 77 6.30 18.75 -10.72
CA LEU A 77 7.57 18.04 -10.89
C LEU A 77 7.61 17.29 -12.22
N SER A 78 8.75 17.35 -12.91
CA SER A 78 8.97 16.73 -14.23
C SER A 78 9.73 15.40 -14.19
N CYS A 79 10.27 15.01 -13.02
CA CYS A 79 11.03 13.78 -12.89
C CYS A 79 10.92 13.15 -11.50
N ARG A 80 11.27 11.87 -11.43
CA ARG A 80 11.17 11.05 -10.23
C ARG A 80 12.16 11.50 -9.16
N GLU A 81 13.37 11.87 -9.55
CA GLU A 81 14.43 12.31 -8.64
C GLU A 81 13.97 13.54 -7.82
N ASP A 82 13.26 14.46 -8.48
CA ASP A 82 12.66 15.61 -7.83
C ASP A 82 11.49 15.20 -6.92
N CYS A 83 10.64 14.24 -7.32
CA CYS A 83 9.59 13.69 -6.45
C CYS A 83 10.16 13.08 -5.18
N VAL A 84 11.24 12.29 -5.31
CA VAL A 84 11.93 11.67 -4.18
C VAL A 84 12.54 12.74 -3.26
N THR A 85 13.15 13.77 -3.85
CA THR A 85 13.71 14.90 -3.11
C THR A 85 12.63 15.66 -2.33
N LEU A 86 11.50 15.97 -2.96
CA LEU A 86 10.39 16.66 -2.32
C LEU A 86 9.75 15.81 -1.20
N CYS A 87 9.65 14.49 -1.39
CA CYS A 87 9.24 13.57 -0.33
C CYS A 87 10.19 13.60 0.87
N HIS A 88 11.51 13.64 0.64
CA HIS A 88 12.48 13.76 1.73
C HIS A 88 12.39 15.12 2.42
N ILE A 89 12.20 16.22 1.68
CA ILE A 89 11.95 17.55 2.25
C ILE A 89 10.75 17.50 3.20
N TYR A 90 9.60 17.00 2.74
CA TYR A 90 8.43 16.92 3.60
C TYR A 90 8.61 15.97 4.79
N ARG A 91 9.37 14.88 4.63
CA ARG A 91 9.76 14.04 5.76
C ARG A 91 10.54 14.84 6.81
N GLU A 92 11.54 15.63 6.40
CA GLU A 92 12.30 16.50 7.30
C GLU A 92 11.43 17.58 7.96
N VAL A 93 10.49 18.16 7.23
CA VAL A 93 9.49 19.11 7.75
C VAL A 93 8.75 18.50 8.95
N PHE A 94 8.30 17.25 8.83
CA PHE A 94 7.58 16.59 9.92
C PHE A 94 8.48 16.04 11.03
N THR A 95 9.71 15.59 10.72
CA THR A 95 10.55 14.85 11.70
C THR A 95 11.69 15.66 12.31
N ILE A 96 12.27 16.61 11.57
CA ILE A 96 13.42 17.42 12.00
C ILE A 96 12.94 18.82 12.41
N LEU A 97 12.11 19.46 11.58
CA LEU A 97 11.57 20.78 11.85
C LEU A 97 10.38 20.76 12.82
N ASP A 98 9.84 19.57 13.13
CA ASP A 98 8.67 19.35 14.01
C ASP A 98 7.44 20.20 13.61
N ILE A 99 7.30 20.49 12.30
CA ILE A 99 6.15 21.22 11.77
C ILE A 99 4.98 20.25 11.68
N LYS A 100 3.88 20.58 12.35
CA LYS A 100 2.68 19.73 12.35
C LYS A 100 1.91 19.85 11.03
N PRO A 101 1.20 18.79 10.60
CA PRO A 101 0.31 18.84 9.42
C PRO A 101 -0.67 20.02 9.45
N SER A 102 -1.24 20.35 10.61
CA SER A 102 -2.14 21.50 10.74
C SER A 102 -1.48 22.84 10.41
N SER A 103 -0.21 23.02 10.76
CA SER A 103 0.53 24.24 10.44
C SER A 103 0.83 24.31 8.94
N LEU A 104 1.26 23.18 8.36
CA LEU A 104 1.54 23.08 6.93
C LEU A 104 0.29 23.30 6.07
N HIS A 105 -0.86 22.75 6.50
CA HIS A 105 -2.16 22.97 5.87
C HIS A 105 -2.56 24.45 5.92
N ARG A 106 -2.37 25.10 7.06
CA ARG A 106 -2.63 26.53 7.22
C ARG A 106 -1.75 27.36 6.29
N TRP A 107 -0.45 27.06 6.20
CA TRP A 107 0.44 27.77 5.28
C TRP A 107 0.01 27.62 3.81
N ARG A 108 -0.52 26.45 3.43
CA ARG A 108 -1.10 26.23 2.10
C ARG A 108 -2.35 27.11 1.88
N LEU A 109 -3.27 27.14 2.84
CA LEU A 109 -4.49 27.97 2.74
C LEU A 109 -4.21 29.47 2.70
N GLU A 110 -3.15 29.91 3.37
CA GLU A 110 -2.73 31.31 3.45
C GLU A 110 -1.82 31.73 2.29
N ASP A 111 -1.52 30.83 1.34
CA ASP A 111 -0.56 31.06 0.24
C ASP A 111 0.84 31.49 0.71
N THR A 112 1.27 30.93 1.85
CA THR A 112 2.58 31.21 2.48
C THR A 112 3.43 29.95 2.62
N LEU A 113 3.05 28.85 1.97
CA LEU A 113 3.69 27.54 2.08
C LEU A 113 5.19 27.59 1.76
N TYR A 114 5.56 28.08 0.58
CA TYR A 114 6.96 28.14 0.15
C TYR A 114 7.81 29.02 1.07
N THR A 115 7.34 30.24 1.34
CA THR A 115 8.06 31.21 2.19
C THR A 115 8.28 30.68 3.60
N ASN A 116 7.27 30.04 4.20
CA ASN A 116 7.40 29.47 5.54
C ASN A 116 8.29 28.21 5.56
N LEU A 117 8.26 27.38 4.52
CA LEU A 117 9.20 26.26 4.38
C LEU A 117 10.64 26.76 4.30
N LEU A 118 10.92 27.75 3.44
CA LEU A 118 12.26 28.32 3.28
C LEU A 118 12.78 28.88 4.61
N LYS A 119 11.96 29.69 5.28
CA LYS A 119 12.27 30.27 6.59
C LYS A 119 12.57 29.20 7.64
N ALA A 120 11.77 28.13 7.69
CA ALA A 120 12.00 27.05 8.65
C ALA A 120 13.32 26.30 8.38
N TYR A 121 13.70 26.12 7.11
CA TYR A 121 14.99 25.54 6.73
C TYR A 121 16.17 26.47 7.08
N GLU A 122 16.02 27.79 6.89
CA GLU A 122 17.02 28.78 7.28
C GLU A 122 17.25 28.82 8.79
N GLU A 123 16.17 28.83 9.58
CA GLU A 123 16.22 28.82 11.05
C GLU A 123 16.83 27.51 11.60
N ALA A 124 16.65 26.39 10.90
CA ALA A 124 17.21 25.10 11.31
C ALA A 124 18.72 24.97 11.06
N GLY A 125 19.27 25.75 10.12
CA GLY A 125 20.70 25.78 9.81
C GLY A 125 21.25 24.40 9.43
N THR A 126 22.24 23.91 10.19
CA THR A 126 22.91 22.62 9.93
C THR A 126 22.13 21.39 10.39
N LYS A 127 20.95 21.56 11.02
CA LYS A 127 20.12 20.42 11.48
C LYS A 127 19.41 19.70 10.35
N VAL A 128 19.21 20.38 9.23
CA VAL A 128 18.54 19.86 8.02
C VAL A 128 19.56 19.52 6.94
N ASN A 129 19.14 18.72 5.96
CA ASN A 129 20.01 18.40 4.83
C ASN A 129 20.22 19.65 3.95
N LEU A 130 21.48 20.06 3.83
CA LEU A 130 21.87 21.25 3.05
C LEU A 130 21.57 21.10 1.55
N ALA A 131 21.59 19.88 1.01
CA ALA A 131 21.22 19.63 -0.39
C ALA A 131 19.71 19.82 -0.61
N HIS A 132 18.88 19.37 0.33
CA HIS A 132 17.43 19.62 0.29
C HIS A 132 17.11 21.11 0.41
N HIS A 133 17.82 21.83 1.29
CA HIS A 133 17.69 23.27 1.42
C HIS A 133 18.08 24.00 0.12
N ALA A 134 19.22 23.63 -0.49
CA ALA A 134 19.67 24.21 -1.75
C ALA A 134 18.67 23.93 -2.88
N TRP A 135 18.12 22.71 -2.94
CA TRP A 135 17.09 22.34 -3.90
C TRP A 135 15.82 23.19 -3.72
N LEU A 136 15.36 23.39 -2.48
CA LEU A 136 14.17 24.20 -2.19
C LEU A 136 14.34 25.66 -2.64
N ARG A 137 15.51 26.26 -2.40
CA ARG A 137 15.82 27.65 -2.83
C ARG A 137 15.75 27.87 -4.33
N GLN A 138 16.06 26.84 -5.12
CA GLN A 138 16.13 26.94 -6.58
C GLN A 138 14.79 26.72 -7.26
N ARG A 139 13.75 26.31 -6.52
CA ARG A 139 12.52 25.74 -7.08
C ARG A 139 11.27 26.30 -6.42
N SER A 140 11.15 27.62 -6.35
CA SER A 140 9.92 28.28 -5.86
C SER A 140 8.71 27.94 -6.73
N ASN A 141 8.93 27.78 -8.04
CA ASN A 141 7.91 27.56 -9.06
C ASN A 141 7.13 26.24 -8.91
N ILE A 142 7.62 25.29 -8.12
CA ILE A 142 6.90 24.02 -7.90
C ILE A 142 5.68 24.21 -7.01
N PHE A 143 5.61 25.29 -6.23
CA PHE A 143 4.50 25.58 -5.32
C PHE A 143 3.46 26.52 -5.94
N ASP A 144 3.66 26.97 -7.17
CA ASP A 144 2.70 27.77 -7.90
C ASP A 144 1.47 26.92 -8.27
N PRO A 145 0.28 27.54 -8.46
CA PRO A 145 -0.90 26.82 -8.92
C PRO A 145 -0.63 26.04 -10.21
N ALA A 146 -1.06 24.78 -10.24
CA ALA A 146 -0.87 23.91 -11.39
C ALA A 146 -1.55 24.48 -12.64
N THR A 147 -0.83 24.51 -13.76
CA THR A 147 -1.38 24.88 -15.07
C THR A 147 -1.99 23.66 -15.77
N ALA A 148 -2.75 23.89 -16.84
CA ALA A 148 -3.34 22.84 -17.66
C ALA A 148 -2.33 21.95 -18.41
N ASP A 149 -1.04 22.35 -18.44
CA ASP A 149 0.10 21.57 -18.94
C ASP A 149 1.15 21.45 -17.84
N SER A 150 0.77 20.82 -16.72
CA SER A 150 1.69 20.69 -15.60
C SER A 150 2.88 19.78 -15.97
N PRO A 151 4.09 20.05 -15.44
CA PRO A 151 5.24 19.16 -15.63
C PRO A 151 4.97 17.69 -15.29
N ALA A 152 4.10 17.37 -14.32
CA ALA A 152 3.73 16.00 -14.01
C ALA A 152 2.86 15.36 -15.12
N GLN A 153 1.99 16.14 -15.78
CA GLN A 153 1.25 15.65 -16.93
C GLN A 153 2.17 15.39 -18.12
N LEU A 154 3.17 16.26 -18.35
CA LEU A 154 4.20 16.03 -19.37
C LEU A 154 5.04 14.79 -19.07
N TRP A 155 5.42 14.59 -17.81
CA TRP A 155 6.11 13.37 -17.37
C TRP A 155 5.25 12.12 -17.54
N SER A 156 3.95 12.18 -17.18
CA SER A 156 3.01 11.08 -17.44
C SER A 156 2.91 10.76 -18.93
N ARG A 157 2.84 11.78 -19.79
CA ARG A 157 2.86 11.62 -21.26
C ARG A 157 4.16 10.98 -21.75
N ASP A 158 5.32 11.35 -21.19
CA ASP A 158 6.61 10.72 -21.50
C ASP A 158 6.66 9.25 -21.07
N VAL A 159 6.13 8.92 -19.88
CA VAL A 159 6.00 7.53 -19.43
C VAL A 159 5.09 6.74 -20.38
N ILE A 160 3.94 7.29 -20.78
CA ILE A 160 3.02 6.66 -21.75
C ILE A 160 3.72 6.47 -23.11
N SER A 161 4.46 7.46 -23.59
CA SER A 161 5.23 7.38 -24.84
C SER A 161 6.26 6.25 -24.77
N LYS A 162 7.02 6.14 -23.67
CA LYS A 162 7.95 5.03 -23.42
C LYS A 162 7.24 3.69 -23.40
N LEU A 163 6.11 3.57 -22.70
CA LEU A 163 5.30 2.35 -22.66
C LEU A 163 4.80 1.92 -24.04
N ALA A 164 4.35 2.87 -24.86
CA ALA A 164 3.89 2.60 -26.21
C ALA A 164 4.99 1.96 -27.09
N THR A 165 6.27 2.22 -26.80
CA THR A 165 7.39 1.55 -27.51
C THR A 165 7.53 0.06 -27.18
N HIS A 166 6.98 -0.39 -26.05
CA HIS A 166 7.05 -1.79 -25.60
C HIS A 166 5.85 -2.64 -26.04
N VAL A 167 4.79 -2.03 -26.59
CA VAL A 167 3.56 -2.73 -27.00
C VAL A 167 3.47 -2.77 -28.52
N VAL A 168 3.44 -3.97 -29.11
CA VAL A 168 3.34 -4.12 -30.56
C VAL A 168 2.01 -3.56 -31.06
N GLY A 169 2.08 -2.63 -32.01
CA GLY A 169 0.90 -2.00 -32.62
C GLY A 169 0.42 -0.70 -31.96
N MET A 170 0.99 -0.29 -30.81
CA MET A 170 0.81 1.09 -30.33
C MET A 170 1.76 2.03 -31.06
N ALA A 171 1.24 3.15 -31.57
CA ALA A 171 2.07 4.17 -32.19
C ALA A 171 2.97 4.82 -31.13
N LYS A 172 4.26 5.05 -31.45
CA LYS A 172 5.26 5.65 -30.54
C LYS A 172 4.87 7.04 -29.98
N ASN A 173 3.85 7.67 -30.59
CA ASN A 173 3.30 8.98 -30.23
C ASN A 173 1.76 8.95 -30.09
N SER A 174 1.17 7.80 -29.73
CA SER A 174 -0.28 7.75 -29.49
C SER A 174 -0.65 8.69 -28.35
N SER A 175 -1.64 9.55 -28.58
CA SER A 175 -2.19 10.37 -27.49
C SER A 175 -2.79 9.46 -26.41
N GLU A 176 -2.87 9.97 -25.18
CA GLU A 176 -3.48 9.24 -24.06
C GLU A 176 -4.89 8.71 -24.41
N ILE A 177 -5.68 9.52 -25.12
CA ILE A 177 -7.01 9.14 -25.62
C ILE A 177 -6.94 7.95 -26.58
N VAL A 178 -5.99 7.93 -27.53
CA VAL A 178 -5.83 6.82 -28.47
C VAL A 178 -5.41 5.55 -27.72
N SER A 179 -4.47 5.68 -26.78
CA SER A 179 -4.05 4.55 -25.92
C SER A 179 -5.23 4.02 -25.10
N MET A 180 -6.04 4.89 -24.50
CA MET A 180 -7.25 4.51 -23.74
C MET A 180 -8.29 3.79 -24.61
N LEU A 181 -8.53 4.27 -25.83
CA LEU A 181 -9.46 3.64 -26.76
C LEU A 181 -8.98 2.25 -27.20
N MET A 182 -7.68 2.08 -27.46
CA MET A 182 -7.11 0.76 -27.76
C MET A 182 -7.28 -0.20 -26.57
N MET A 183 -6.92 0.28 -25.37
CA MET A 183 -7.04 -0.50 -24.14
C MET A 183 -8.48 -0.89 -23.81
N ALA A 184 -9.49 -0.11 -24.24
CA ALA A 184 -10.89 -0.44 -23.96
C ALA A 184 -11.26 -1.86 -24.41
N SER A 185 -10.73 -2.29 -25.56
CA SER A 185 -10.92 -3.63 -26.14
C SER A 185 -10.12 -4.76 -25.48
N TRP A 186 -9.15 -4.43 -24.62
CA TRP A 186 -8.25 -5.42 -24.05
C TRP A 186 -8.92 -6.29 -22.99
N PRO A 187 -8.51 -7.57 -22.88
CA PRO A 187 -8.87 -8.42 -21.75
C PRO A 187 -8.44 -7.80 -20.40
N PRO A 188 -9.15 -8.08 -19.30
CA PRO A 188 -8.84 -7.51 -17.99
C PRO A 188 -7.39 -7.73 -17.53
N TYR A 189 -6.80 -8.91 -17.78
CA TYR A 189 -5.42 -9.20 -17.38
C TYR A 189 -4.39 -8.31 -18.08
N MET A 190 -4.66 -7.92 -19.33
CA MET A 190 -3.75 -7.11 -20.13
C MET A 190 -3.82 -5.64 -19.70
N LYS A 191 -5.02 -5.14 -19.35
CA LYS A 191 -5.20 -3.84 -18.69
C LYS A 191 -4.43 -3.78 -17.37
N LEU A 192 -4.53 -4.83 -16.56
CA LEU A 192 -3.79 -4.91 -15.30
C LEU A 192 -2.27 -4.95 -15.50
N CYS A 193 -1.77 -5.64 -16.53
CA CYS A 193 -0.35 -5.62 -16.89
C CYS A 193 0.11 -4.23 -17.34
N TRP A 194 -0.72 -3.51 -18.09
CA TRP A 194 -0.44 -2.14 -18.50
C TRP A 194 -0.33 -1.19 -17.31
N ASP A 195 -1.33 -1.22 -16.42
CA ASP A 195 -1.32 -0.42 -15.20
C ASP A 195 -0.08 -0.73 -14.35
N PHE A 196 0.29 -2.01 -14.28
CA PHE A 196 1.51 -2.43 -13.61
C PHE A 196 2.78 -1.89 -14.28
N TYR A 197 2.89 -1.98 -15.61
CA TYR A 197 3.99 -1.40 -16.36
C TYR A 197 4.11 0.10 -16.10
N PHE A 198 3.00 0.84 -16.14
CA PHE A 198 2.98 2.27 -15.81
C PHE A 198 3.52 2.56 -14.41
N ILE A 199 3.10 1.78 -13.40
CA ILE A 199 3.61 1.90 -12.03
C ILE A 199 5.13 1.65 -11.98
N ILE A 200 5.65 0.66 -12.69
CA ILE A 200 7.09 0.35 -12.66
C ILE A 200 7.91 1.36 -13.46
N PHE A 201 7.43 1.83 -14.63
CA PHE A 201 8.12 2.83 -15.47
C PHE A 201 8.15 4.22 -14.84
N SER A 202 7.11 4.59 -14.09
CA SER A 202 7.14 5.78 -13.23
C SER A 202 8.11 5.63 -12.05
N GLY A 203 8.75 4.47 -11.88
CA GLY A 203 9.67 4.15 -10.80
C GLY A 203 8.97 4.00 -9.45
N SER A 204 7.69 3.67 -9.45
CA SER A 204 6.96 3.37 -8.23
C SER A 204 6.78 1.86 -8.06
N LYS A 205 5.98 1.47 -7.07
CA LYS A 205 5.55 0.08 -6.84
C LYS A 205 4.08 0.02 -6.43
N PRO A 206 3.38 -1.09 -6.69
CA PRO A 206 2.05 -1.32 -6.13
C PRO A 206 2.09 -1.28 -4.59
N THR A 207 1.08 -0.68 -3.99
CA THR A 207 0.93 -0.55 -2.53
C THR A 207 -0.36 -1.19 -2.06
N VAL A 208 -0.49 -1.41 -0.75
CA VAL A 208 -1.69 -2.01 -0.15
C VAL A 208 -3.00 -1.28 -0.48
N HIS A 209 -2.92 0.00 -0.87
CA HIS A 209 -4.05 0.83 -1.31
C HIS A 209 -4.61 0.43 -2.68
N LYS A 210 -3.78 -0.17 -3.53
CA LYS A 210 -4.21 -0.83 -4.77
C LYS A 210 -3.99 -2.34 -4.59
N PRO A 211 -4.88 -3.00 -3.83
CA PRO A 211 -4.62 -4.32 -3.29
C PRO A 211 -4.49 -5.39 -4.37
N GLU A 212 -5.20 -5.24 -5.50
CA GLU A 212 -5.13 -6.18 -6.61
C GLU A 212 -3.73 -6.28 -7.22
N PRO A 213 -3.10 -5.22 -7.76
CA PRO A 213 -1.73 -5.30 -8.27
C PRO A 213 -0.71 -5.60 -7.15
N TRP A 214 -0.94 -5.11 -5.93
CA TRP A 214 -0.07 -5.41 -4.79
C TRP A 214 0.01 -6.90 -4.46
N ILE A 215 -1.11 -7.61 -4.58
CA ILE A 215 -1.19 -9.05 -4.37
C ILE A 215 -0.76 -9.82 -5.64
N LYS A 216 -1.35 -9.51 -6.80
CA LYS A 216 -1.12 -10.26 -8.05
C LYS A 216 0.33 -10.21 -8.53
N PHE A 217 1.10 -9.18 -8.18
CA PHE A 217 2.53 -9.09 -8.50
C PHE A 217 3.46 -9.38 -7.31
N GLY A 218 2.93 -9.83 -6.16
CA GLY A 218 3.71 -10.34 -5.04
C GLY A 218 4.35 -9.30 -4.11
N PHE A 219 3.99 -8.01 -4.26
CA PHE A 219 4.48 -6.94 -3.38
C PHE A 219 3.97 -7.07 -1.93
N CYS A 220 2.95 -7.90 -1.69
CA CYS A 220 2.44 -8.21 -0.36
C CYS A 220 3.35 -9.08 0.52
N VAL A 221 4.47 -9.57 -0.04
CA VAL A 221 5.47 -10.37 0.68
C VAL A 221 6.47 -9.50 1.44
N ASP A 222 6.87 -8.36 0.88
CA ASP A 222 7.84 -7.42 1.47
C ASP A 222 7.11 -6.13 1.93
N ASP A 223 6.25 -6.25 2.94
CA ASP A 223 5.33 -5.20 3.40
C ASP A 223 5.90 -4.31 4.54
N LYS A 224 7.23 -4.13 4.60
CA LYS A 224 7.85 -3.27 5.61
C LYS A 224 7.46 -1.79 5.38
N ILE A 225 6.82 -1.21 6.39
CA ILE A 225 6.32 0.18 6.44
C ILE A 225 7.46 1.22 6.47
N ASP A 226 8.68 0.80 6.85
CA ASP A 226 9.77 1.72 7.21
C ASP A 226 10.72 2.11 6.05
N ALA A 227 10.55 1.52 4.86
CA ALA A 227 11.34 1.87 3.68
C ALA A 227 10.58 2.92 2.84
N VAL A 228 11.34 3.85 2.26
CA VAL A 228 10.80 4.88 1.35
C VAL A 228 9.77 4.25 0.40
N PRO A 229 8.54 4.77 0.31
CA PRO A 229 7.37 4.03 -0.19
C PRO A 229 7.44 3.58 -1.65
N TRP A 230 8.39 4.10 -2.42
CA TRP A 230 8.50 3.94 -3.87
C TRP A 230 9.64 3.00 -4.29
N GLU A 231 10.45 2.47 -3.37
CA GLU A 231 11.60 1.62 -3.70
C GLU A 231 11.58 0.28 -2.98
N GLY A 232 12.16 -0.74 -3.61
CA GLY A 232 12.29 -2.05 -3.00
C GLY A 232 12.87 -3.12 -3.92
N PRO A 233 13.40 -4.22 -3.37
CA PRO A 233 14.02 -5.29 -4.15
C PRO A 233 13.09 -5.88 -5.22
N ILE A 234 11.79 -6.06 -4.91
CA ILE A 234 10.78 -6.55 -5.86
C ILE A 234 10.56 -5.54 -6.99
N GLN A 235 10.54 -4.24 -6.70
CA GLN A 235 10.37 -3.19 -7.70
C GLN A 235 11.55 -3.22 -8.70
N HIS A 236 12.79 -3.29 -8.20
CA HIS A 236 13.98 -3.37 -9.04
C HIS A 236 14.00 -4.65 -9.90
N LEU A 237 13.53 -5.78 -9.36
CA LEU A 237 13.41 -7.03 -10.09
C LEU A 237 12.48 -6.89 -11.30
N TYR A 238 11.28 -6.32 -11.10
CA TYR A 238 10.34 -6.08 -12.19
C TYR A 238 10.82 -5.01 -13.18
N ALA A 239 11.45 -3.93 -12.69
CA ALA A 239 12.01 -2.90 -13.56
C ALA A 239 13.08 -3.46 -14.50
N GLU A 240 13.83 -4.47 -14.06
CA GLU A 240 14.79 -5.17 -14.92
C GLU A 240 14.12 -6.16 -15.86
N LEU A 241 13.14 -6.93 -15.37
CA LEU A 241 12.39 -7.89 -16.17
C LEU A 241 11.70 -7.21 -17.36
N ILE A 242 11.01 -6.10 -17.12
CA ILE A 242 10.26 -5.36 -18.14
C ILE A 242 11.18 -4.77 -19.23
N ARG A 243 12.45 -4.52 -18.91
CA ARG A 243 13.46 -4.12 -19.91
C ARG A 243 14.02 -5.29 -20.73
N ARG A 244 13.81 -6.53 -20.28
CA ARG A 244 14.38 -7.74 -20.89
C ARG A 244 13.37 -8.59 -21.66
N CYS A 245 12.07 -8.41 -21.43
CA CYS A 245 10.99 -9.12 -22.11
C CYS A 245 10.06 -8.16 -22.87
N THR A 246 9.30 -8.70 -23.81
CA THR A 246 8.23 -7.95 -24.49
C THR A 246 6.98 -7.84 -23.62
N PHE A 247 6.12 -6.84 -23.88
CA PHE A 247 4.86 -6.71 -23.16
C PHE A 247 3.96 -7.93 -23.36
N GLU A 248 3.96 -8.51 -24.56
CA GLU A 248 3.18 -9.71 -24.90
C GLU A 248 3.71 -10.95 -24.16
N GLU A 249 5.03 -11.14 -24.08
CA GLU A 249 5.63 -12.21 -23.26
C GLU A 249 5.26 -12.06 -21.79
N PHE A 250 5.31 -10.84 -21.25
CA PHE A 250 4.93 -10.56 -19.87
C PHE A 250 3.45 -10.85 -19.63
N CYS A 251 2.56 -10.32 -20.48
CA CYS A 251 1.12 -10.53 -20.37
C CYS A 251 0.75 -12.00 -20.45
N LYS A 252 1.40 -12.75 -21.36
CA LYS A 252 1.22 -14.19 -21.49
C LYS A 252 1.67 -14.91 -20.22
N ALA A 253 2.88 -14.64 -19.74
CA ALA A 253 3.42 -15.26 -18.55
C ALA A 253 2.58 -14.94 -17.30
N PHE A 254 2.09 -13.71 -17.17
CA PHE A 254 1.14 -13.35 -16.13
C PHE A 254 -0.14 -14.17 -16.24
N ASN A 255 -0.80 -14.15 -17.39
CA ASN A 255 -2.07 -14.83 -17.61
C ASN A 255 -1.99 -16.37 -17.39
N THR A 256 -0.83 -16.97 -17.61
CA THR A 256 -0.61 -18.41 -17.43
C THR A 256 0.11 -18.80 -16.14
N SER A 257 0.29 -17.89 -15.18
CA SER A 257 1.00 -18.15 -13.91
C SER A 257 2.47 -18.56 -14.06
N CYS A 258 3.14 -18.08 -15.11
CA CYS A 258 4.52 -18.38 -15.47
C CYS A 258 5.50 -17.20 -15.29
N LEU A 259 5.16 -16.20 -14.46
CA LEU A 259 6.06 -15.06 -14.22
C LEU A 259 7.42 -15.48 -13.62
N VAL A 260 7.44 -16.54 -12.81
CA VAL A 260 8.68 -17.12 -12.27
C VAL A 260 9.56 -17.66 -13.40
N ASP A 261 8.97 -18.45 -14.29
CA ASP A 261 9.68 -19.01 -15.44
C ASP A 261 10.20 -17.90 -16.37
N LEU A 262 9.42 -16.83 -16.54
CA LEU A 262 9.84 -15.66 -17.31
C LEU A 262 11.03 -14.96 -16.65
N MET A 263 10.99 -14.73 -15.33
CA MET A 263 12.14 -14.16 -14.59
C MET A 263 13.39 -15.00 -14.75
N ASP A 264 13.27 -16.32 -14.62
CA ASP A 264 14.39 -17.25 -14.74
C ASP A 264 14.94 -17.28 -16.19
N LYS A 265 14.05 -17.30 -17.20
CA LYS A 265 14.39 -17.20 -18.63
C LYS A 265 15.20 -15.94 -18.94
N HIS A 266 14.90 -14.82 -18.28
CA HIS A 266 15.60 -13.54 -18.45
C HIS A 266 16.75 -13.30 -17.45
N GLY A 267 17.25 -14.38 -16.83
CA GLY A 267 18.48 -14.36 -16.02
C GLY A 267 18.32 -13.71 -14.64
N LEU A 268 17.10 -13.68 -14.10
CA LEU A 268 16.79 -13.02 -12.82
C LEU A 268 16.61 -13.99 -11.65
N LYS A 269 16.85 -15.28 -11.86
CA LYS A 269 16.65 -16.35 -10.87
C LYS A 269 17.37 -16.07 -9.54
N GLU A 270 18.67 -15.81 -9.59
CA GLU A 270 19.47 -15.58 -8.37
C GLU A 270 18.97 -14.37 -7.57
N ARG A 271 18.60 -13.28 -8.25
CA ARG A 271 18.05 -12.08 -7.59
C ARG A 271 16.69 -12.33 -6.98
N ARG A 272 15.84 -13.10 -7.66
CA ARG A 272 14.53 -13.52 -7.17
C ARG A 272 14.66 -14.40 -5.91
N LEU A 273 15.61 -15.33 -5.90
CA LEU A 273 15.89 -16.20 -4.75
C LEU A 273 16.51 -15.44 -3.56
N ALA A 274 17.23 -14.35 -3.82
CA ALA A 274 17.80 -13.48 -2.79
C ALA A 274 16.76 -12.57 -2.10
N LEU A 275 15.51 -12.53 -2.56
CA LEU A 275 14.46 -11.72 -1.93
C LEU A 275 14.12 -12.21 -0.52
N ALA A 276 13.86 -11.28 0.39
CA ALA A 276 13.21 -11.61 1.65
C ALA A 276 11.81 -12.20 1.37
N GLY A 277 11.56 -13.42 1.85
CA GLY A 277 10.30 -14.12 1.58
C GLY A 277 10.19 -14.73 0.17
N ALA A 278 11.32 -15.01 -0.50
CA ALA A 278 11.35 -15.58 -1.87
C ALA A 278 10.41 -16.77 -2.08
N ALA A 279 10.26 -17.67 -1.09
CA ALA A 279 9.35 -18.82 -1.18
C ALA A 279 7.86 -18.40 -1.27
N ASP A 280 7.45 -17.38 -0.51
CA ASP A 280 6.09 -16.85 -0.58
C ASP A 280 5.86 -16.04 -1.86
N PHE A 281 6.89 -15.31 -2.31
CA PHE A 281 6.87 -14.57 -3.58
C PHE A 281 6.68 -15.51 -4.77
N GLU A 282 7.53 -16.55 -4.87
CA GLU A 282 7.43 -17.57 -5.91
C GLU A 282 6.05 -18.23 -5.92
N ARG A 283 5.57 -18.65 -4.73
CA ARG A 283 4.27 -19.32 -4.62
C ARG A 283 3.10 -18.42 -5.02
N ILE A 284 3.15 -17.12 -4.75
CA ILE A 284 2.14 -16.17 -5.24
C ILE A 284 2.18 -16.08 -6.76
N LEU A 285 3.37 -15.91 -7.35
CA LEU A 285 3.50 -15.72 -8.80
C LEU A 285 3.09 -16.97 -9.59
N SER A 286 3.39 -18.17 -9.08
CA SER A 286 2.94 -19.44 -9.67
C SER A 286 1.43 -19.70 -9.52
N GLN A 287 0.72 -18.86 -8.76
CA GLN A 287 -0.74 -18.92 -8.58
C GLN A 287 -1.45 -17.69 -9.20
N SER A 288 -0.70 -16.66 -9.56
CA SER A 288 -1.24 -15.41 -10.07
C SER A 288 -1.61 -15.52 -11.56
N PRO A 289 -2.69 -14.87 -12.03
CA PRO A 289 -3.62 -14.04 -11.26
C PRO A 289 -4.83 -14.79 -10.69
N TYR A 290 -5.07 -16.04 -11.08
CA TYR A 290 -6.39 -16.68 -10.93
C TYR A 290 -6.52 -17.64 -9.74
N HIS A 291 -5.43 -18.00 -9.09
CA HIS A 291 -5.40 -19.07 -8.08
C HIS A 291 -4.81 -18.60 -6.74
N ILE A 292 -4.71 -17.28 -6.55
CA ILE A 292 -4.15 -16.69 -5.34
C ILE A 292 -5.11 -16.94 -4.16
N PRO A 293 -4.64 -17.52 -3.03
CA PRO A 293 -5.49 -17.78 -1.87
C PRO A 293 -6.15 -16.51 -1.30
N CYS A 294 -7.45 -16.56 -0.99
CA CYS A 294 -8.22 -15.41 -0.48
C CYS A 294 -7.71 -14.86 0.86
N VAL A 295 -6.88 -15.61 1.61
CA VAL A 295 -6.22 -15.10 2.83
C VAL A 295 -5.33 -13.87 2.56
N TRP A 296 -4.83 -13.70 1.33
CA TRP A 296 -4.09 -12.50 0.94
C TRP A 296 -4.99 -11.25 0.91
N GLY A 297 -6.25 -11.39 0.46
CA GLY A 297 -7.25 -10.32 0.56
C GLY A 297 -7.57 -9.96 2.01
N LEU A 298 -7.64 -10.96 2.89
CA LEU A 298 -7.76 -10.74 4.34
C LEU A 298 -6.54 -10.01 4.92
N LYS A 299 -5.31 -10.36 4.51
CA LYS A 299 -4.10 -9.62 4.91
C LYS A 299 -4.19 -8.16 4.47
N SER A 300 -4.66 -7.92 3.24
CA SER A 300 -4.86 -6.56 2.71
C SER A 300 -5.81 -5.76 3.58
N LEU A 301 -7.01 -6.29 3.87
CA LEU A 301 -8.01 -5.61 4.72
C LEU A 301 -7.45 -5.21 6.08
N VAL A 302 -6.70 -6.12 6.72
CA VAL A 302 -6.11 -5.86 8.04
C VAL A 302 -5.09 -4.73 7.99
N ARG A 303 -4.32 -4.65 6.90
CA ARG A 303 -3.30 -3.62 6.71
C ARG A 303 -3.91 -2.29 6.31
N TYR A 304 -4.90 -2.34 5.44
CA TYR A 304 -5.60 -1.18 4.95
C TYR A 304 -7.10 -1.51 4.79
N PRO A 305 -7.96 -0.96 5.67
CA PRO A 305 -9.39 -1.31 5.68
C PRO A 305 -10.23 -0.82 4.48
N SER A 306 -9.63 -0.32 3.39
CA SER A 306 -10.38 0.11 2.20
C SER A 306 -10.48 -0.97 1.13
N GLU A 307 -11.55 -0.88 0.34
CA GLU A 307 -11.69 -1.47 -1.00
C GLU A 307 -11.56 -3.00 -1.19
N VAL A 308 -11.48 -3.81 -0.13
CA VAL A 308 -11.60 -5.27 -0.31
C VAL A 308 -13.06 -5.64 -0.55
N GLN A 309 -13.34 -6.26 -1.70
CA GLN A 309 -14.66 -6.80 -2.02
C GLN A 309 -15.16 -7.70 -0.87
N PRO A 310 -16.33 -7.42 -0.27
CA PRO A 310 -16.81 -8.15 0.91
C PRO A 310 -16.87 -9.67 0.72
N SER A 311 -17.13 -10.13 -0.52
CA SER A 311 -17.21 -11.54 -0.88
C SER A 311 -15.93 -12.32 -0.58
N HIS A 312 -14.74 -11.74 -0.79
CA HIS A 312 -13.45 -12.39 -0.52
C HIS A 312 -13.21 -12.63 0.98
N LEU A 313 -13.94 -11.92 1.84
CA LEU A 313 -13.81 -11.98 3.30
C LEU A 313 -14.81 -12.95 3.93
N PHE A 314 -15.82 -13.41 3.18
CA PHE A 314 -16.84 -14.34 3.68
C PHE A 314 -16.25 -15.64 4.24
N PRO A 315 -15.21 -16.25 3.61
CA PRO A 315 -14.58 -17.44 4.18
C PRO A 315 -13.96 -17.25 5.56
N PHE A 316 -13.77 -16.00 5.99
CA PHE A 316 -13.14 -15.62 7.24
C PHE A 316 -14.16 -15.08 8.27
N GLY A 317 -15.46 -15.30 8.04
CA GLY A 317 -16.50 -15.03 9.04
C GLY A 317 -17.13 -13.64 8.99
N PHE A 318 -16.68 -12.77 8.07
CA PHE A 318 -17.21 -11.41 7.94
C PHE A 318 -18.70 -11.38 7.53
N ALA A 319 -19.17 -12.39 6.78
CA ALA A 319 -20.58 -12.56 6.46
C ALA A 319 -21.48 -12.78 7.70
N ASN A 320 -20.91 -13.16 8.84
CA ASN A 320 -21.64 -13.44 10.08
C ASN A 320 -21.63 -12.25 11.05
N CYS A 321 -20.98 -11.14 10.68
CA CYS A 321 -20.99 -9.91 11.46
C CYS A 321 -22.31 -9.16 11.25
N ARG A 322 -22.94 -8.70 12.33
CA ARG A 322 -24.27 -8.04 12.26
C ARG A 322 -24.20 -6.52 12.30
N THR A 323 -23.07 -6.00 12.74
CA THR A 323 -22.87 -4.58 12.96
C THR A 323 -21.49 -4.19 12.47
N GLU A 324 -21.29 -2.90 12.23
CA GLU A 324 -19.96 -2.35 11.97
C GLU A 324 -18.99 -2.66 13.12
N LYS A 325 -19.48 -2.64 14.38
CA LYS A 325 -18.68 -3.02 15.55
C LYS A 325 -18.21 -4.48 15.47
N ASP A 326 -19.05 -5.39 15.00
CA ASP A 326 -18.69 -6.81 14.80
C ASP A 326 -17.61 -6.95 13.71
N LEU A 327 -17.76 -6.26 12.57
CA LEU A 327 -16.78 -6.24 11.49
C LEU A 327 -15.43 -5.75 11.99
N MET A 328 -15.43 -4.62 12.70
CA MET A 328 -14.23 -4.03 13.29
C MET A 328 -13.60 -4.94 14.35
N HIS A 329 -14.41 -5.61 15.17
CA HIS A 329 -13.89 -6.58 16.14
C HIS A 329 -13.20 -7.74 15.40
N LEU A 330 -13.83 -8.31 14.37
CA LEU A 330 -13.27 -9.43 13.63
C LEU A 330 -11.98 -9.05 12.88
N ALA A 331 -11.95 -7.87 12.24
CA ALA A 331 -10.75 -7.33 11.61
C ALA A 331 -9.60 -7.18 12.63
N ARG A 332 -9.88 -6.71 13.85
CA ARG A 332 -8.89 -6.62 14.94
C ARG A 332 -8.34 -7.99 15.34
N VAL A 333 -9.18 -9.02 15.39
CA VAL A 333 -8.74 -10.38 15.73
C VAL A 333 -7.71 -10.83 14.70
N TYR A 334 -8.02 -10.71 13.41
CA TYR A 334 -7.09 -11.05 12.34
C TYR A 334 -5.83 -10.18 12.33
N ALA A 335 -5.94 -8.89 12.66
CA ALA A 335 -4.78 -8.02 12.86
C ALA A 335 -3.82 -8.56 13.93
N THR A 336 -4.36 -8.97 15.07
CA THR A 336 -3.57 -9.61 16.14
C THR A 336 -2.95 -10.92 15.67
N LEU A 337 -3.65 -11.73 14.87
CA LEU A 337 -3.09 -12.99 14.32
C LEU A 337 -1.87 -12.75 13.44
N PHE A 338 -1.94 -11.77 12.54
CA PHE A 338 -0.86 -11.48 11.60
C PHE A 338 0.31 -10.74 12.25
N THR A 339 0.04 -9.79 13.13
CA THR A 339 1.07 -8.87 13.65
C THR A 339 1.70 -9.33 14.96
N GLU A 340 0.89 -9.79 15.92
CA GLU A 340 1.38 -10.11 17.27
C GLU A 340 1.78 -11.58 17.41
N LYS A 341 0.97 -12.45 16.81
CA LYS A 341 1.12 -13.91 16.96
C LYS A 341 1.86 -14.55 15.80
N THR A 342 2.18 -13.77 14.76
CA THR A 342 2.95 -14.16 13.57
C THR A 342 2.48 -15.51 13.00
N ILE A 343 1.16 -15.72 12.97
CA ILE A 343 0.58 -16.96 12.46
C ILE A 343 0.79 -16.98 10.94
N PRO A 344 1.41 -18.05 10.38
CA PRO A 344 1.57 -18.17 8.93
C PRO A 344 0.22 -18.08 8.21
N LEU A 345 0.15 -17.29 7.13
CA LEU A 345 -1.07 -17.06 6.33
C LEU A 345 -1.78 -18.37 5.96
N PHE A 346 -1.02 -19.38 5.53
CA PHE A 346 -1.57 -20.68 5.11
C PHE A 346 -2.21 -21.48 6.23
N ARG A 347 -1.83 -21.25 7.49
CA ARG A 347 -2.54 -21.86 8.62
C ARG A 347 -3.94 -21.28 8.78
N ILE A 348 -4.12 -19.99 8.51
CA ILE A 348 -5.43 -19.34 8.55
C ILE A 348 -6.27 -19.77 7.34
N GLN A 349 -5.68 -19.81 6.14
CA GLN A 349 -6.32 -20.33 4.93
C GLN A 349 -6.82 -21.77 5.15
N TYR A 350 -5.95 -22.66 5.61
CA TYR A 350 -6.30 -24.06 5.87
C TYR A 350 -7.37 -24.20 6.96
N ALA A 351 -7.27 -23.43 8.05
CA ALA A 351 -8.31 -23.44 9.07
C ALA A 351 -9.67 -22.95 8.53
N ALA A 352 -9.68 -21.97 7.62
CA ALA A 352 -10.90 -21.53 6.95
C ALA A 352 -11.47 -22.62 6.03
N GLU A 353 -10.65 -23.26 5.20
CA GLU A 353 -11.04 -24.40 4.35
C GLU A 353 -11.62 -25.56 5.16
N GLN A 354 -11.12 -25.77 6.37
CA GLN A 354 -11.53 -26.87 7.24
C GLN A 354 -12.67 -26.53 8.20
N ASP A 355 -13.25 -25.32 8.15
CA ASP A 355 -14.23 -24.81 9.14
C ASP A 355 -13.70 -24.88 10.59
N ARG A 356 -12.39 -24.66 10.75
CA ARG A 356 -11.65 -24.75 12.02
C ARG A 356 -11.10 -23.40 12.51
N LEU A 357 -11.60 -22.29 11.98
CA LEU A 357 -11.13 -20.95 12.35
C LEU A 357 -11.28 -20.67 13.86
N TYR A 358 -12.42 -21.02 14.46
CA TYR A 358 -12.62 -20.83 15.90
C TYR A 358 -11.61 -21.63 16.73
N GLN A 359 -11.38 -22.89 16.37
CA GLN A 359 -10.40 -23.76 17.04
C GLN A 359 -8.98 -23.19 16.89
N LEU A 360 -8.62 -22.73 15.69
CA LEU A 360 -7.34 -22.07 15.46
C LEU A 360 -7.18 -20.87 16.40
N VAL A 361 -8.16 -19.96 16.45
CA VAL A 361 -8.09 -18.76 17.29
C VAL A 361 -8.03 -19.12 18.78
N MET A 362 -8.78 -20.13 19.24
CA MET A 362 -8.73 -20.58 20.64
C MET A 362 -7.44 -21.31 21.01
N SER A 363 -6.71 -21.87 20.03
CA SER A 363 -5.44 -22.58 20.25
C SER A 363 -4.23 -21.66 20.45
N ILE A 364 -4.42 -20.35 20.29
CA ILE A 364 -3.33 -19.39 20.33
C ILE A 364 -2.85 -19.20 21.77
N PRO A 365 -1.55 -19.37 22.04
CA PRO A 365 -0.99 -19.13 23.36
C PRO A 365 -1.30 -17.72 23.85
N GLU A 366 -1.69 -17.58 25.12
CA GLU A 366 -2.06 -16.32 25.78
C GLU A 366 -3.31 -15.61 25.21
N PHE A 367 -4.06 -16.24 24.30
CA PHE A 367 -5.35 -15.69 23.87
C PHE A 367 -6.45 -16.18 24.81
N SER A 368 -6.80 -15.35 25.79
CA SER A 368 -7.87 -15.64 26.78
C SER A 368 -9.05 -14.68 26.61
N PRO A 369 -9.95 -14.94 25.65
CA PRO A 369 -11.10 -14.09 25.39
C PRO A 369 -12.15 -14.19 26.50
N SER A 370 -12.85 -13.08 26.76
CA SER A 370 -13.99 -13.06 27.69
C SER A 370 -15.12 -14.00 27.24
N ALA A 371 -16.06 -14.34 28.13
CA ALA A 371 -17.22 -15.17 27.75
C ALA A 371 -18.04 -14.55 26.59
N THR A 372 -18.19 -13.23 26.60
CA THR A 372 -18.85 -12.49 25.51
C THR A 372 -18.07 -12.59 24.20
N GLU A 373 -16.75 -12.47 24.25
CA GLU A 373 -15.90 -12.60 23.08
C GLU A 373 -15.87 -14.02 22.52
N LYS A 374 -15.85 -15.05 23.39
CA LYS A 374 -16.00 -16.45 22.96
C LYS A 374 -17.30 -16.68 22.21
N ARG A 375 -18.42 -16.14 22.71
CA ARG A 375 -19.73 -16.21 22.03
C ARG A 375 -19.70 -15.52 20.68
N PHE A 376 -19.14 -14.32 20.62
CA PHE A 376 -18.96 -13.57 19.37
C PHE A 376 -18.14 -14.35 18.35
N LEU A 377 -16.93 -14.79 18.71
CA LEU A 377 -16.02 -15.50 17.83
C LEU A 377 -16.60 -16.84 17.35
N ARG A 378 -17.27 -17.59 18.24
CA ARG A 378 -17.91 -18.85 17.88
C ARG A 378 -19.00 -18.65 16.83
N ARG A 379 -19.74 -17.54 16.90
CA ARG A 379 -20.75 -17.18 15.90
C ARG A 379 -20.10 -16.69 14.61
N ALA A 380 -19.21 -15.71 14.71
CA ALA A 380 -18.59 -15.06 13.56
C ALA A 380 -17.79 -16.06 12.70
N LEU A 381 -17.00 -16.92 13.33
CA LEU A 381 -16.10 -17.86 12.66
C LEU A 381 -16.77 -19.18 12.24
N ARG A 382 -18.09 -19.30 12.36
CA ARG A 382 -18.86 -20.46 11.87
C ARG A 382 -19.26 -20.23 10.41
N THR A 383 -18.33 -20.48 9.49
CA THR A 383 -18.43 -20.06 8.08
C THR A 383 -19.10 -21.10 7.17
N GLN A 384 -19.06 -22.39 7.53
CA GLN A 384 -19.59 -23.50 6.72
C GLN A 384 -18.96 -23.57 5.32
N ASN A 385 -17.67 -23.24 5.23
CA ASN A 385 -16.90 -23.21 4.00
C ASN A 385 -16.85 -24.57 3.30
N LYS A 386 -16.82 -25.69 4.04
CA LYS A 386 -16.88 -27.03 3.44
C LYS A 386 -18.17 -27.26 2.66
N ALA A 387 -19.30 -26.86 3.24
CA ALA A 387 -20.60 -26.99 2.60
C ALA A 387 -20.73 -26.03 1.40
N ARG A 388 -20.14 -24.83 1.49
CA ARG A 388 -20.22 -23.80 0.45
C ARG A 388 -19.26 -24.02 -0.73
N PHE A 389 -18.05 -24.51 -0.46
CA PHE A 389 -16.95 -24.51 -1.42
C PHE A 389 -16.21 -25.86 -1.53
N GLY A 390 -16.67 -26.92 -0.87
CA GLY A 390 -16.08 -28.26 -1.04
C GLY A 390 -14.65 -28.40 -0.49
N SER A 391 -14.29 -27.63 0.55
CA SER A 391 -12.95 -27.61 1.19
C SER A 391 -11.84 -26.90 0.40
N LYS A 392 -12.13 -26.24 -0.73
CA LYS A 392 -11.20 -25.33 -1.42
C LYS A 392 -11.85 -23.97 -1.57
N LEU A 393 -11.27 -22.95 -0.96
CA LEU A 393 -11.85 -21.60 -1.02
C LEU A 393 -11.68 -20.96 -2.40
N PRO A 394 -12.58 -20.04 -2.79
CA PRO A 394 -12.40 -19.26 -4.00
C PRO A 394 -11.10 -18.43 -3.90
N PRO A 395 -10.42 -18.18 -5.03
CA PRO A 395 -9.24 -17.34 -5.05
C PRO A 395 -9.61 -15.88 -4.82
N CYS A 396 -8.60 -15.06 -4.49
CA CYS A 396 -8.72 -13.62 -4.39
C CYS A 396 -8.78 -13.01 -5.80
N TYR A 397 -9.74 -12.12 -6.07
CA TYR A 397 -9.89 -11.41 -7.36
C TYR A 397 -10.14 -12.33 -8.57
N THR A 398 -11.19 -13.17 -8.45
CA THR A 398 -11.77 -13.99 -9.54
C THR A 398 -12.33 -13.15 -10.68
#